data_AF-A0A9E4IWA4-F1
#
_entry.id   AF-A0A9E4IWA4-F1
#
_cell.length_a   1.000
_cell.length_b   1.000
_cell.length_c   1.000
_cell.angle_alpha   90.00
_cell.angle_beta   90.00
_cell.angle_gamma   90.00
#
_symmetry.space_group_name_H-M   'P 1'
#
loop_
_entity.id
_entity.type
_entity.pdbx_description
1 polymer ?
#
loop_
_entity_poly.entity_id
_entity_poly.type
_entity_poly.pdbx_seq_one_letter_code
_entity_poly.pdbx_strand_id
1 'polypeptide(L)'
;MFIRTFAVVCALVAAGGAGLAADERSDARAQVEFGIEVCRSGLWQEAIYRWERAVEIDRSYAAAWNNLGIAYEHEGMFDKARDAYERALDLEPNNMMIQQNYDLFREINDRINELDP
;
A
#
# COMPACT_ATOMS: atom_id res chain seq x y z
N MET A 1 -14.96 57.59 -12.59
CA MET A 1 -16.22 56.83 -12.70
C MET A 1 -15.87 55.48 -13.34
N PHE A 2 -15.87 54.41 -12.53
CA PHE A 2 -16.20 52.99 -12.82
C PHE A 2 -15.87 52.43 -14.23
N ILE A 3 -15.19 51.29 -14.46
CA ILE A 3 -15.34 49.95 -13.85
C ILE A 3 -14.04 49.14 -14.08
N ARG A 4 -13.56 48.48 -13.01
CA ARG A 4 -12.63 47.35 -13.06
C ARG A 4 -13.45 46.08 -13.29
N THR A 5 -13.14 45.28 -14.31
CA THR A 5 -13.65 43.90 -14.38
C THR A 5 -12.49 42.93 -14.52
N PHE A 6 -11.96 42.57 -13.35
CA PHE A 6 -11.22 41.34 -13.14
C PHE A 6 -12.28 40.27 -12.83
N ALA A 7 -12.30 39.15 -13.56
CA ALA A 7 -13.07 37.99 -13.16
C ALA A 7 -12.26 36.74 -13.49
N VAL A 8 -11.43 36.35 -12.52
CA VAL A 8 -10.86 35.02 -12.40
C VAL A 8 -12.02 34.07 -12.11
N VAL A 9 -12.25 33.10 -12.98
CA VAL A 9 -13.08 31.94 -12.69
C VAL A 9 -12.16 30.73 -12.61
N CYS A 10 -11.50 30.58 -11.47
CA CYS A 10 -11.03 29.27 -11.02
C CYS A 10 -12.06 28.78 -10.00
N ALA A 11 -13.07 28.06 -10.49
CA ALA A 11 -14.01 27.37 -9.63
C ALA A 11 -13.26 26.27 -8.87
N LEU A 12 -13.07 26.49 -7.58
CA LEU A 12 -12.65 25.48 -6.62
C LEU A 12 -13.73 24.39 -6.56
N VAL A 13 -13.43 23.20 -7.06
CA VAL A 13 -14.13 21.98 -6.65
C VAL A 13 -13.33 21.38 -5.51
N ALA A 14 -13.64 21.80 -4.28
CA ALA A 14 -12.94 21.31 -3.07
C ALA A 14 -13.92 20.87 -1.97
N ALA A 15 -15.09 20.32 -2.34
CA ALA A 15 -16.08 19.85 -1.37
C ALA A 15 -16.50 18.37 -1.54
N GLY A 16 -15.87 17.61 -2.45
CA GLY A 16 -16.23 16.20 -2.73
C GLY A 16 -15.29 15.13 -2.18
N GLY A 17 -14.12 15.49 -1.63
CA GLY A 17 -13.03 14.54 -1.40
C GLY A 17 -13.25 13.54 -0.26
N ALA A 18 -13.93 13.93 0.82
CA ALA A 18 -14.02 13.09 2.02
C ALA A 18 -14.94 11.87 1.85
N GLY A 19 -16.01 11.99 1.06
CA GLY A 19 -16.93 10.88 0.79
C GLY A 19 -16.36 9.86 -0.19
N LEU A 20 -15.71 10.34 -1.26
CA LEU A 20 -15.06 9.49 -2.24
C LEU A 20 -13.85 8.74 -1.64
N ALA A 21 -13.02 9.42 -0.84
CA ALA A 21 -11.87 8.78 -0.19
C ALA A 21 -12.28 7.70 0.84
N ALA A 22 -13.42 7.87 1.52
CA ALA A 22 -13.93 6.86 2.44
C ALA A 22 -14.46 5.61 1.71
N ASP A 23 -15.08 5.81 0.55
CA ASP A 23 -15.57 4.75 -0.34
C ASP A 23 -14.38 3.98 -0.95
N GLU A 24 -13.38 4.69 -1.50
CA GLU A 24 -12.13 4.13 -2.02
C GLU A 24 -11.41 3.27 -0.96
N ARG A 25 -11.30 3.77 0.27
CA ARG A 25 -10.68 3.00 1.36
C ARG A 25 -11.46 1.73 1.70
N SER A 26 -12.79 1.75 1.62
CA SER A 26 -13.62 0.57 1.82
C SER A 26 -13.36 -0.49 0.74
N ASP A 27 -13.25 -0.08 -0.52
CA ASP A 27 -12.96 -0.97 -1.64
C ASP A 27 -11.54 -1.55 -1.57
N ALA A 28 -10.55 -0.73 -1.23
CA ALA A 28 -9.17 -1.18 -1.01
C ALA A 28 -9.10 -2.21 0.13
N ARG A 29 -9.86 -1.96 1.21
CA ARG A 29 -9.97 -2.91 2.33
C ARG A 29 -10.59 -4.24 1.90
N ALA A 30 -11.64 -4.23 1.08
CA ALA A 30 -12.25 -5.45 0.58
C ALA A 30 -11.28 -6.29 -0.25
N GLN A 31 -10.46 -5.64 -1.10
CA GLN A 31 -9.39 -6.34 -1.83
C GLN A 31 -8.36 -6.94 -0.88
N VAL A 32 -7.97 -6.23 0.20
CA VAL A 32 -7.05 -6.76 1.21
C VAL A 32 -7.61 -7.99 1.91
N GLU A 33 -8.87 -7.92 2.39
CA GLU A 33 -9.52 -9.02 3.10
C GLU A 33 -9.64 -10.26 2.21
N PHE A 34 -10.01 -10.10 0.93
CA PHE A 34 -10.04 -11.20 -0.02
C PHE A 34 -8.64 -11.77 -0.27
N GLY A 35 -7.62 -10.93 -0.43
CA GLY A 35 -6.22 -11.36 -0.59
C GLY A 35 -5.74 -12.23 0.59
N ILE A 36 -6.14 -11.88 1.83
CA ILE A 36 -5.84 -12.66 3.03
C ILE A 36 -6.54 -14.03 2.99
N GLU A 37 -7.78 -14.09 2.52
CA GLU A 37 -8.53 -15.35 2.42
C GLU A 37 -7.87 -16.32 1.42
N VAL A 38 -7.51 -15.82 0.25
CA VAL A 38 -6.93 -16.67 -0.81
C VAL A 38 -5.49 -17.06 -0.50
N CYS A 39 -4.68 -16.21 0.16
CA CYS A 39 -3.32 -16.58 0.55
C CYS A 39 -3.31 -17.71 1.60
N ARG A 40 -4.29 -17.73 2.52
CA ARG A 40 -4.49 -18.84 3.47
C ARG A 40 -4.83 -20.16 2.78
N SER A 41 -5.33 -20.10 1.55
CA SER A 41 -5.56 -21.26 0.68
C SER A 41 -4.37 -21.58 -0.24
N GLY A 42 -3.23 -20.91 -0.05
CA GLY A 42 -2.00 -21.08 -0.84
C GLY A 42 -1.99 -20.37 -2.19
N LEU A 43 -3.01 -19.56 -2.50
CA LEU A 43 -3.14 -18.85 -3.78
C LEU A 43 -2.41 -17.50 -3.72
N TRP A 44 -1.08 -17.54 -3.56
CA TRP A 44 -0.24 -16.35 -3.36
C TRP A 44 -0.27 -15.37 -4.53
N GLN A 45 -0.31 -15.87 -5.77
CA GLN A 45 -0.38 -15.01 -6.95
C GLN A 45 -1.71 -14.23 -7.05
N GLU A 46 -2.83 -14.84 -6.65
CA GLU A 46 -4.11 -14.14 -6.56
C GLU A 46 -4.08 -13.11 -5.41
N ALA A 47 -3.47 -13.45 -4.26
CA ALA A 47 -3.32 -12.52 -3.16
C ALA A 47 -2.52 -11.26 -3.57
N ILE A 48 -1.41 -11.46 -4.30
CA ILE A 48 -0.62 -10.36 -4.88
C ILE A 48 -1.48 -9.48 -5.77
N TYR A 49 -2.20 -10.08 -6.73
CA TYR A 49 -3.10 -9.34 -7.62
C TYR A 49 -4.10 -8.48 -6.84
N ARG A 50 -4.69 -9.04 -5.78
CA ARG A 50 -5.68 -8.34 -4.94
C ARG A 50 -5.05 -7.20 -4.16
N TRP A 51 -3.88 -7.41 -3.59
CA TRP A 51 -3.18 -6.36 -2.85
C TRP A 51 -2.62 -5.26 -3.77
N GLU A 52 -2.23 -5.59 -5.01
CA GLU A 52 -1.89 -4.61 -6.07
C GLU A 52 -3.12 -3.75 -6.43
N ARG A 53 -4.30 -4.36 -6.58
CA ARG A 53 -5.56 -3.63 -6.76
C ARG A 53 -5.87 -2.73 -5.57
N ALA A 54 -5.64 -3.20 -4.34
CA ALA A 54 -5.89 -2.40 -3.14
C ALA A 54 -5.05 -1.11 -3.11
N VAL A 55 -3.76 -1.18 -3.46
CA VAL A 55 -2.88 0.02 -3.51
C VAL A 55 -3.19 0.91 -4.71
N GLU A 56 -3.76 0.39 -5.79
CA GLU A 56 -4.28 1.21 -6.90
C GLU A 56 -5.51 2.02 -6.49
N ILE A 57 -6.39 1.44 -5.68
CA ILE A 57 -7.61 2.08 -5.16
C ILE A 57 -7.25 3.11 -4.09
N ASP A 58 -6.52 2.71 -3.05
CA ASP A 58 -6.04 3.62 -1.99
C ASP A 58 -4.53 3.43 -1.78
N ARG A 59 -3.75 4.33 -2.40
CA ARG A 59 -2.29 4.36 -2.27
C ARG A 59 -1.81 4.64 -0.85
N SER A 60 -2.67 5.20 0.01
CA SER A 60 -2.37 5.49 1.41
C SER A 60 -2.70 4.33 2.36
N TYR A 61 -3.20 3.21 1.85
CA TYR A 61 -3.59 2.07 2.66
C TYR A 61 -2.39 1.19 3.03
N ALA A 62 -1.70 1.54 4.12
CA ALA A 62 -0.47 0.89 4.58
C ALA A 62 -0.57 -0.64 4.71
N ALA A 63 -1.73 -1.16 5.14
CA ALA A 63 -1.96 -2.59 5.26
C ALA A 63 -1.81 -3.36 3.93
N ALA A 64 -2.21 -2.75 2.81
CA ALA A 64 -2.06 -3.37 1.49
C ALA A 64 -0.57 -3.47 1.10
N TRP A 65 0.20 -2.41 1.33
CA TRP A 65 1.65 -2.41 1.11
C TRP A 65 2.37 -3.43 1.99
N ASN A 66 2.02 -3.52 3.27
CA ASN A 66 2.59 -4.54 4.16
C ASN A 66 2.30 -5.97 3.66
N ASN A 67 1.08 -6.24 3.21
CA ASN A 67 0.75 -7.57 2.67
C ASN A 67 1.46 -7.86 1.35
N LEU A 68 1.67 -6.87 0.48
CA LEU A 68 2.51 -7.02 -0.71
C LEU A 68 3.96 -7.37 -0.33
N GLY A 69 4.51 -6.74 0.72
CA GLY A 69 5.84 -7.07 1.26
C GLY A 69 5.96 -8.56 1.59
N ILE A 70 5.01 -9.07 2.38
CA ILE A 70 4.94 -10.50 2.77
C ILE A 70 4.79 -11.40 1.55
N ALA A 71 3.96 -11.02 0.59
CA ALA A 71 3.70 -11.82 -0.60
C ALA A 71 4.94 -11.92 -1.52
N TYR A 72 5.60 -10.79 -1.75
CA TYR A 72 6.79 -10.74 -2.58
C TYR A 72 7.97 -11.45 -1.91
N GLU A 73 8.07 -11.38 -0.58
CA GLU A 73 9.01 -12.18 0.20
C GLU A 73 8.76 -13.69 -0.01
N HIS A 74 7.50 -14.13 0.08
CA HIS A 74 7.12 -15.53 -0.16
C HIS A 74 7.52 -16.01 -1.56
N GLU A 75 7.38 -15.16 -2.59
CA GLU A 75 7.75 -15.48 -3.97
C GLU A 75 9.24 -15.24 -4.28
N GLY A 76 10.07 -14.85 -3.30
CA GLY A 76 11.49 -14.58 -3.49
C GLY A 76 11.82 -13.29 -4.23
N MET A 77 10.85 -12.39 -4.40
CA MET A 77 11.00 -11.09 -5.06
C MET A 77 11.47 -10.02 -4.05
N PHE A 78 12.66 -10.22 -3.46
CA PHE A 78 13.10 -9.46 -2.28
C PHE A 78 13.22 -7.94 -2.50
N ASP A 79 13.60 -7.48 -3.69
CA ASP A 79 13.64 -6.04 -3.98
C ASP A 79 12.24 -5.42 -3.91
N LYS A 80 11.23 -6.08 -4.47
CA LYS A 80 9.83 -5.63 -4.40
C LYS A 80 9.29 -5.71 -2.98
N ALA A 81 9.69 -6.74 -2.22
CA ALA A 81 9.29 -6.88 -0.83
C ALA A 81 9.80 -5.70 0.00
N ARG A 82 11.08 -5.35 -0.15
CA ARG A 82 11.70 -4.18 0.50
C ARG A 82 10.94 -2.90 0.16
N ASP A 83 10.73 -2.63 -1.12
CA ASP A 83 10.01 -1.43 -1.58
C ASP A 83 8.61 -1.35 -0.94
N ALA A 84 7.88 -2.46 -0.89
CA ALA A 84 6.53 -2.49 -0.33
C ALA A 84 6.52 -2.25 1.18
N TYR A 85 7.43 -2.87 1.94
CA TYR A 85 7.55 -2.63 3.38
C TYR A 85 7.93 -1.19 3.70
N GLU A 86 8.88 -0.60 2.96
CA GLU A 86 9.28 0.79 3.13
C GLU A 86 8.11 1.75 2.88
N ARG A 87 7.31 1.52 1.83
CA ARG A 87 6.08 2.28 1.60
C ARG A 87 5.07 2.14 2.73
N ALA A 88 4.92 0.95 3.28
CA ALA A 88 4.02 0.72 4.40
C ALA A 88 4.45 1.51 5.66
N LEU A 89 5.75 1.56 5.95
CA LEU A 89 6.31 2.34 7.05
C LEU A 89 6.30 3.85 6.80
N ASP A 90 6.49 4.30 5.55
CA ASP A 90 6.34 5.72 5.21
C ASP A 90 4.92 6.24 5.51
N LEU A 91 3.91 5.38 5.30
CA LEU A 91 2.51 5.70 5.55
C LEU A 91 2.16 5.61 7.05
N GLU A 92 2.66 4.58 7.74
CA GLU A 92 2.40 4.36 9.17
C GLU A 92 3.70 4.05 9.94
N PRO A 93 4.55 5.06 10.21
CA PRO A 93 5.89 4.85 10.76
C PRO A 93 5.92 4.33 12.19
N ASN A 94 4.78 4.38 12.90
CA ASN A 94 4.64 3.90 14.27
C ASN A 94 3.85 2.58 14.35
N ASN A 95 3.55 1.93 13.23
CA ASN A 95 2.85 0.66 13.23
C ASN A 95 3.82 -0.48 13.56
N MET A 96 3.74 -0.96 14.81
CA MET A 96 4.63 -2.00 15.32
C MET A 96 4.57 -3.31 14.51
N MET A 97 3.41 -3.67 13.95
CA MET A 97 3.29 -4.90 13.16
C MET A 97 4.04 -4.78 11.83
N ILE A 98 3.92 -3.63 11.15
CA ILE A 98 4.66 -3.37 9.90
C ILE A 98 6.16 -3.36 10.19
N GLN A 99 6.57 -2.68 11.26
CA GLN A 99 7.97 -2.64 11.69
C GLN A 99 8.52 -4.05 11.96
N GLN A 100 7.78 -4.88 12.71
CA GLN A 100 8.17 -6.26 13.00
C GLN A 100 8.30 -7.12 11.74
N ASN A 101 7.39 -6.99 10.77
CA ASN A 101 7.47 -7.72 9.51
C ASN A 101 8.69 -7.29 8.70
N TYR A 102 8.95 -5.98 8.59
CA TYR A 102 10.10 -5.49 7.83
C TYR A 102 11.44 -5.85 8.47
N ASP A 103 11.54 -5.78 9.81
CA ASP A 103 12.75 -6.17 10.54
C ASP A 103 13.05 -7.66 10.36
N LEU A 104 12.02 -8.52 10.41
CA LEU A 104 12.17 -9.95 10.15
C LEU A 104 12.64 -10.23 8.71
N PHE A 105 12.00 -9.59 7.74
CA PHE A 105 12.41 -9.68 6.33
C PHE A 105 13.88 -9.30 6.14
N ARG A 106 14.30 -8.17 6.73
CA ARG A 106 15.69 -7.69 6.64
C ARG A 106 16.67 -8.67 7.24
N GLU A 107 16.40 -9.18 8.44
CA GLU A 107 17.28 -10.17 9.10
C GLU A 107 17.45 -11.43 8.23
N ILE A 108 16.36 -11.93 7.66
CA ILE A 108 16.40 -13.13 6.79
C ILE A 108 17.16 -12.82 5.50
N ASN A 109 16.84 -11.72 4.84
CA ASN A 109 17.44 -11.35 3.56
C ASN A 109 18.93 -11.02 3.68
N ASP A 110 19.35 -10.31 4.73
CA ASP A 110 20.75 -9.98 4.98
C ASP A 110 21.56 -11.28 5.20
N ARG A 111 21.02 -12.22 5.97
CA ARG A 111 21.64 -13.55 6.17
C ARG A 111 21.76 -14.36 4.88
N ILE A 112 20.78 -14.29 3.99
CA ILE A 112 20.83 -14.99 2.69
C ILE A 112 21.94 -14.38 1.82
N ASN A 113 22.03 -13.04 1.76
CA ASN A 113 23.04 -12.35 0.96
C ASN A 113 24.46 -12.54 1.50
N GLU A 114 24.63 -12.77 2.80
CA GLU A 114 25.93 -13.13 3.39
C GLU A 114 26.39 -14.56 3.05
N LEU A 115 25.47 -15.46 2.69
CA LEU A 115 25.76 -16.87 2.39
C LEU A 115 26.07 -17.15 0.91
N ASP A 116 25.78 -16.21 0.00
CA ASP A 116 26.02 -16.34 -1.45
C ASP A 116 26.60 -15.02 -2.05
N PRO A 117 27.89 -14.71 -1.79
CA PRO A 117 28.55 -13.46 -2.19
C PRO A 117 29.04 -13.38 -3.65
#